data_AF-A0A971ZX94-F1
#
_entry.id   AF-A0A971ZX94-F1
#
_cell.length_a   1.000
_cell.length_b   1.000
_cell.length_c   1.000
_cell.angle_alpha   90.00
_cell.angle_beta   90.00
_cell.angle_gamma   90.00
#
_symmetry.space_group_name_H-M   'P 1'
#
loop_
_entity.id
_entity.type
_entity.pdbx_description
1 polymer ?
#
loop_
_entity_poly.entity_id
_entity_poly.type
_entity_poly.pdbx_seq_one_letter_code
_entity_poly.pdbx_strand_id
1 'polypeptide(L)'
;MSQQDRNRDEADAPWGRDEMPCVYCGRLIPRTSERCPECRTSYSLAVRRASREIEGAWFYLEPRNPSNRGVDFSTMLKLIEKGRLKADSVVRGPTTHQDWMYAAETPLLSKHLGVCPHCFAPAGPQDVYCSTCRRSLDERPARLAPGAGGPAAPSRFPDRDGLEEQLASSLATHDMAAAAASAASVASGPGSGYVDAVADSGVVEPAARPSRRPAQRPLRAKPHVVALLTVFTVLPLFILITYLPLEYVMGDPTYPGSMAYNFRENRLAIVAYYPWTSSSAEADAGGPSEAALSQQAAAERAGAEGRYDEAVRLYTELAAGHSDATPFGSEVRRKLAEAERFLEQQRQERDTVLATLAEASRALDASDAARARALMDRLTPRELEVARAAGVDLPALRDRIAAAAQSADAKGRQEQMRAEAQKLVGDAALREAEGDLKAALAILETLRNTYPAEFLPQGYQLEQRIASLTDRIAKASQPKQTTPPPETTKQKADRLWAEAEKLYDQSKYDDAIKQLEEIKKLPQDDWPQDLDKRIDYLKRLKWFGR
;
A
#
# COMPACT_ATOMS: atom_id res chain seq x y z
N MET A 1 1.61 10.89 14.77
CA MET A 1 3.00 11.18 15.17
C MET A 1 2.98 11.74 16.57
N SER A 2 3.84 11.26 17.45
CA SER A 2 3.93 11.78 18.81
C SER A 2 4.58 13.17 18.81
N GLN A 3 4.47 13.88 19.93
CA GLN A 3 5.14 15.17 20.11
C GLN A 3 6.66 15.00 20.27
N GLN A 4 7.13 13.83 20.71
CA GLN A 4 8.55 13.49 20.79
C GLN A 4 9.19 13.25 19.42
N ASP A 5 8.45 12.70 18.45
CA ASP A 5 8.97 12.49 17.08
C ASP A 5 9.30 13.83 16.41
N ARG A 6 8.37 14.80 16.49
CA ARG A 6 8.55 16.15 15.92
C ARG A 6 9.73 16.91 16.54
N ASN A 7 9.85 16.86 17.87
CA ASN A 7 10.95 17.53 18.57
C ASN A 7 12.33 16.92 18.26
N ARG A 8 12.38 15.70 17.72
CA ARG A 8 13.63 15.03 17.32
C ARG A 8 14.03 15.41 15.90
N ASP A 9 13.07 15.57 15.00
CA ASP A 9 13.29 16.06 13.63
C ASP A 9 13.73 17.54 13.59
N GLU A 10 13.34 18.37 14.59
CA GLU A 10 13.76 19.78 14.71
C GLU A 10 15.18 19.98 15.28
N ALA A 11 15.70 19.03 16.06
CA ALA A 11 16.96 19.21 16.81
C ALA A 11 18.24 18.82 16.04
N ASP A 12 18.13 17.89 15.08
CA ASP A 12 19.28 17.17 14.49
C ASP A 12 19.60 17.58 13.02
N ALA A 13 19.16 18.76 12.56
CA ALA A 13 19.47 19.28 11.22
C ALA A 13 20.62 20.31 11.25
N PRO A 14 21.89 19.93 11.00
CA PRO A 14 23.04 20.85 11.11
C PRO A 14 23.13 21.89 9.99
N TRP A 15 22.31 21.76 8.94
CA TRP A 15 21.97 22.87 8.06
C TRP A 15 20.77 23.58 8.66
N GLY A 16 21.02 24.54 9.55
CA GLY A 16 20.03 25.38 10.23
C GLY A 16 19.26 26.30 9.27
N ARG A 17 18.51 25.69 8.35
CA ARG A 17 17.57 26.31 7.45
C ARG A 17 16.19 25.83 7.83
N ASP A 18 15.35 26.80 8.20
CA ASP A 18 13.91 26.63 8.37
C ASP A 18 13.23 26.16 7.07
N GLU A 19 13.96 26.03 5.96
CA GLU A 19 13.49 25.68 4.62
C GLU A 19 14.03 24.33 4.12
N MET A 20 13.15 23.55 3.51
CA MET A 20 13.45 22.32 2.76
C MET A 20 12.97 22.43 1.31
N PRO A 21 13.51 21.64 0.36
CA PRO A 21 12.94 21.54 -0.98
C PRO A 21 11.57 20.83 -0.95
N CYS A 22 10.60 21.38 -1.68
CA CYS A 22 9.34 20.69 -1.96
C CYS A 22 9.60 19.46 -2.82
N VAL A 23 9.21 18.28 -2.35
CA VAL A 23 9.44 17.00 -3.05
C VAL A 23 8.88 16.94 -4.48
N TYR A 24 7.90 17.78 -4.83
CA TYR A 24 7.33 17.88 -6.18
C TYR A 24 8.01 18.90 -7.08
N CYS A 25 8.06 20.18 -6.67
CA CYS A 25 8.50 21.28 -7.52
C CYS A 25 9.92 21.80 -7.22
N GLY A 26 10.61 21.22 -6.24
CA GLY A 26 11.99 21.57 -5.85
C GLY A 26 12.14 22.94 -5.16
N ARG A 27 11.10 23.79 -5.15
CA ARG A 27 11.13 25.10 -4.49
C ARG A 27 11.32 24.95 -2.98
N LEU A 28 12.12 25.85 -2.40
CA LEU A 28 12.31 25.93 -0.96
C LEU A 28 11.01 26.39 -0.28
N ILE A 29 10.64 25.69 0.80
CA ILE A 29 9.43 25.91 1.59
C ILE A 29 9.72 25.68 3.07
N PRO A 30 9.04 26.34 4.02
CA PRO A 30 9.29 26.14 5.45
C PRO A 30 9.09 24.68 5.88
N ARG A 31 10.02 24.10 6.63
CA ARG A 31 9.99 22.70 7.12
C ARG A 31 8.74 22.38 7.94
N THR A 32 8.15 23.38 8.58
CA THR A 32 6.88 23.30 9.32
C THR A 32 5.62 23.27 8.44
N SER A 33 5.75 23.41 7.11
CA SER A 33 4.63 23.55 6.18
C SER A 33 4.08 22.19 5.70
N GLU A 34 2.81 21.92 5.96
CA GLU A 34 2.14 20.67 5.54
C GLU A 34 1.80 20.60 4.03
N ARG A 35 1.84 21.74 3.33
CA ARG A 35 1.53 21.88 1.90
C ARG A 35 2.47 22.87 1.25
N CYS A 36 2.90 22.61 0.02
CA CYS A 36 3.65 23.60 -0.74
C CYS A 36 2.76 24.83 -1.05
N PRO A 37 3.14 26.08 -0.72
CA PRO A 37 2.36 27.26 -1.10
C PRO A 37 2.28 27.46 -2.64
N GLU A 38 3.25 26.92 -3.37
CA GLU A 38 3.40 27.09 -4.82
C GLU A 38 2.64 26.01 -5.61
N CYS A 39 2.94 24.72 -5.40
CA CYS A 39 2.26 23.63 -6.11
C CYS A 39 1.02 23.07 -5.37
N ARG A 40 0.70 23.56 -4.16
CA ARG A 40 -0.46 23.20 -3.32
C ARG A 40 -0.57 21.73 -2.87
N THR A 41 0.29 20.87 -3.38
CA THR A 41 0.40 19.44 -3.00
C THR A 41 0.67 19.29 -1.51
N SER A 42 -0.03 18.35 -0.87
CA SER A 42 0.21 17.97 0.53
C SER A 42 1.32 16.93 0.63
N TYR A 43 2.11 16.98 1.70
CA TYR A 43 3.22 16.04 1.92
C TYR A 43 2.79 14.68 2.50
N SER A 44 1.61 14.20 2.13
CA SER A 44 0.99 13.00 2.72
C SER A 44 1.81 11.73 2.43
N LEU A 45 1.70 10.74 3.31
CA LEU A 45 2.44 9.48 3.18
C LEU A 45 2.06 8.68 1.92
N ALA A 46 0.82 8.78 1.44
CA ALA A 46 0.38 8.15 0.19
C ALA A 46 1.03 8.82 -1.03
N VAL A 47 1.08 10.16 -1.02
CA VAL A 47 1.65 10.99 -2.08
C VAL A 47 3.18 10.77 -2.16
N ARG A 48 3.88 10.72 -1.01
CA ARG A 48 5.28 10.29 -0.91
C ARG A 48 5.54 8.82 -1.29
N ARG A 49 4.53 7.94 -1.31
CA ARG A 49 4.68 6.55 -1.79
C ARG A 49 4.67 6.51 -3.32
N ALA A 50 3.75 7.22 -3.97
CA ALA A 50 3.66 7.28 -5.43
C ALA A 50 4.96 7.80 -6.10
N SER A 51 5.64 8.80 -5.52
CA SER A 51 6.93 9.28 -6.04
C SER A 51 8.02 8.19 -6.08
N ARG A 52 8.00 7.24 -5.12
CA ARG A 52 9.06 6.23 -4.91
C ARG A 52 9.09 5.14 -5.98
N GLU A 53 8.04 5.03 -6.79
CA GLU A 53 7.88 3.99 -7.81
C GLU A 53 8.48 4.39 -9.17
N ILE A 54 8.87 5.65 -9.33
CA ILE A 54 9.46 6.18 -10.56
C ILE A 54 10.98 5.86 -10.58
N GLU A 55 11.43 4.99 -11.46
CA GLU A 55 12.86 4.84 -11.79
C GLU A 55 13.21 5.78 -12.96
N GLY A 56 14.32 6.53 -12.85
CA GLY A 56 14.64 7.60 -13.80
C GLY A 56 16.00 8.28 -13.55
N ALA A 57 16.40 9.14 -14.49
CA ALA A 57 17.69 9.85 -14.50
C ALA A 57 17.90 10.79 -13.28
N TRP A 58 19.11 11.34 -13.16
CA TRP A 58 19.41 12.39 -12.18
C TRP A 58 18.99 13.77 -12.72
N PHE A 59 18.53 14.63 -11.82
CA PHE A 59 18.17 16.01 -12.11
C PHE A 59 18.76 16.93 -11.04
N TYR A 60 19.11 18.15 -11.42
CA TYR A 60 19.46 19.24 -10.51
C TYR A 60 18.62 20.46 -10.86
N LEU A 61 18.15 21.19 -9.86
CA LEU A 61 17.25 22.32 -10.05
C LEU A 61 18.07 23.54 -10.49
N GLU A 62 18.00 23.88 -11.77
CA GLU A 62 18.58 25.12 -12.31
C GLU A 62 17.50 26.21 -12.35
N PRO A 63 17.62 27.33 -11.59
CA PRO A 63 16.56 28.35 -11.51
C PRO A 63 16.15 28.97 -12.85
N ARG A 64 17.04 28.90 -13.86
CA ARG A 64 16.80 29.39 -15.23
C ARG A 64 16.20 28.33 -16.16
N ASN A 65 16.23 27.06 -15.79
CA ASN A 65 15.69 25.95 -16.58
C ASN A 65 15.23 24.81 -15.65
N PRO A 66 14.06 24.92 -15.00
CA PRO A 66 13.55 23.90 -14.08
C PRO A 66 13.16 22.58 -14.79
N SER A 67 13.00 22.60 -16.12
CA SER A 67 12.69 21.42 -16.95
C SER A 67 13.94 20.83 -17.62
N ASN A 68 15.09 20.89 -16.94
CA ASN A 68 16.35 20.43 -17.50
C ASN A 68 16.31 18.92 -17.83
N ARG A 69 17.03 18.51 -18.88
CA ARG A 69 17.09 17.08 -19.24
C ARG A 69 17.82 16.30 -18.14
N GLY A 70 17.32 15.10 -17.88
CA GLY A 70 17.96 14.19 -16.94
C GLY A 70 19.38 13.83 -17.38
N VAL A 71 20.31 13.81 -16.42
CA VAL A 71 21.72 13.47 -16.60
C VAL A 71 22.05 12.13 -15.94
N ASP A 72 23.21 11.57 -16.29
CA ASP A 72 23.75 10.39 -15.63
C ASP A 72 24.51 10.75 -14.34
N PHE A 73 24.77 9.75 -13.50
CA PHE A 73 25.51 9.96 -12.25
C PHE A 73 26.94 10.47 -12.49
N SER A 74 27.63 10.06 -13.57
CA SER A 74 28.99 10.54 -13.85
C SER A 74 29.01 12.05 -14.17
N THR A 75 27.94 12.57 -14.78
CA THR A 75 27.80 14.03 -15.00
C THR A 75 27.54 14.76 -13.69
N MET A 76 26.76 14.19 -12.75
CA MET A 76 26.59 14.77 -11.41
C MET A 76 27.93 14.92 -10.68
N LEU A 77 28.78 13.89 -10.73
CA LEU A 77 30.13 13.95 -10.15
C LEU A 77 31.00 15.03 -10.82
N LYS A 78 31.03 15.08 -12.16
CA LYS A 78 31.75 16.12 -12.92
C LYS A 78 31.24 17.54 -12.63
N LEU A 79 29.98 17.71 -12.19
CA LEU A 79 29.43 19.01 -11.77
C LEU A 79 29.87 19.38 -10.34
N ILE A 80 30.03 18.39 -9.46
CA ILE A 80 30.61 18.58 -8.10
C ILE A 80 32.08 18.96 -8.22
N GLU A 81 32.88 18.20 -8.98
CA GLU A 81 34.31 18.47 -9.23
C GLU A 81 34.55 19.89 -9.80
N LYS A 82 33.63 20.38 -10.63
CA LYS A 82 33.66 21.73 -11.21
C LYS A 82 33.05 22.81 -10.31
N GLY A 83 32.66 22.48 -9.09
CA GLY A 83 32.02 23.40 -8.13
C GLY A 83 30.67 23.97 -8.57
N ARG A 84 30.05 23.39 -9.62
CA ARG A 84 28.74 23.79 -10.15
C ARG A 84 27.58 23.21 -9.35
N LEU A 85 27.81 22.06 -8.70
CA LEU A 85 26.88 21.43 -7.78
C LEU A 85 27.51 21.42 -6.40
N LYS A 86 26.78 21.95 -5.41
CA LYS A 86 27.24 22.19 -4.04
C LYS A 86 26.33 21.48 -3.03
N ALA A 87 26.74 21.45 -1.77
CA ALA A 87 25.99 20.87 -0.65
C ALA A 87 24.52 21.36 -0.56
N ASP A 88 24.30 22.64 -0.86
CA ASP A 88 23.02 23.33 -0.85
C ASP A 88 22.22 23.25 -2.16
N SER A 89 22.76 22.62 -3.20
CA SER A 89 22.07 22.43 -4.47
C SER A 89 20.92 21.44 -4.32
N VAL A 90 19.78 21.76 -4.94
CA VAL A 90 18.59 20.89 -4.93
C VAL A 90 18.69 19.89 -6.07
N VAL A 91 18.61 18.60 -5.74
CA VAL A 91 18.79 17.46 -6.65
C VAL A 91 17.67 16.44 -6.49
N ARG A 92 17.50 15.62 -7.52
CA ARG A 92 16.53 14.52 -7.58
C ARG A 92 17.16 13.36 -8.33
N GLY A 93 16.94 12.13 -7.88
CA GLY A 93 17.44 10.95 -8.60
C GLY A 93 17.09 9.60 -7.96
N PRO A 94 17.72 8.52 -8.44
CA PRO A 94 17.46 7.16 -7.97
C PRO A 94 17.62 6.93 -6.46
N THR A 95 18.54 7.64 -5.80
CA THR A 95 18.79 7.48 -4.35
C THR A 95 17.96 8.42 -3.48
N THR A 96 17.32 9.45 -4.05
CA THR A 96 16.36 10.34 -3.35
C THR A 96 14.91 9.86 -3.48
N HIS A 97 14.69 8.65 -4.01
CA HIS A 97 13.37 8.16 -4.42
C HIS A 97 12.60 9.09 -5.37
N GLN A 98 13.32 9.82 -6.24
CA GLN A 98 12.75 10.85 -7.10
C GLN A 98 12.11 12.06 -6.37
N ASP A 99 12.22 12.15 -5.04
CA ASP A 99 11.92 13.38 -4.32
C ASP A 99 13.05 14.40 -4.56
N TRP A 100 12.71 15.69 -4.63
CA TRP A 100 13.72 16.76 -4.58
C TRP A 100 14.27 16.92 -3.15
N MET A 101 15.59 16.90 -3.01
CA MET A 101 16.33 16.97 -1.75
C MET A 101 17.58 17.85 -1.89
N TYR A 102 18.20 18.27 -0.78
CA TYR A 102 19.54 18.87 -0.85
C TYR A 102 20.59 17.80 -1.21
N ALA A 103 21.61 18.18 -1.96
CA ALA A 103 22.68 17.27 -2.37
C ALA A 103 23.49 16.72 -1.17
N ALA A 104 23.65 17.50 -0.10
CA ALA A 104 24.25 17.05 1.16
C ALA A 104 23.40 15.99 1.91
N GLU A 105 22.09 16.01 1.76
CA GLU A 105 21.15 15.04 2.36
C GLU A 105 21.00 13.78 1.49
N THR A 106 21.53 13.78 0.26
CA THR A 106 21.29 12.73 -0.74
C THR A 106 22.27 11.56 -0.58
N PRO A 107 21.79 10.33 -0.31
CA PRO A 107 22.65 9.13 -0.27
C PRO A 107 23.39 8.90 -1.59
N LEU A 108 24.56 8.28 -1.54
CA LEU A 108 25.53 8.12 -2.63
C LEU A 108 26.18 9.43 -3.12
N LEU A 109 25.46 10.56 -3.19
CA LEU A 109 25.98 11.83 -3.73
C LEU A 109 26.72 12.67 -2.67
N SER A 110 26.22 12.70 -1.44
CA SER A 110 26.73 13.51 -0.32
C SER A 110 28.20 13.23 0.04
N LYS A 111 28.66 11.98 -0.08
CA LYS A 111 30.07 11.62 0.17
C LYS A 111 31.05 12.21 -0.85
N HIS A 112 30.59 12.52 -2.07
CA HIS A 112 31.38 13.28 -3.05
C HIS A 112 31.40 14.79 -2.77
N LEU A 113 30.50 15.27 -1.90
CA LEU A 113 30.48 16.62 -1.35
C LEU A 113 31.20 16.72 0.00
N GLY A 114 31.83 15.64 0.46
CA GLY A 114 32.64 15.61 1.68
C GLY A 114 31.86 15.32 2.97
N VAL A 115 30.58 14.95 2.92
CA VAL A 115 29.70 14.85 4.11
C VAL A 115 28.84 13.58 4.15
N CYS A 116 28.55 13.10 5.35
CA CYS A 116 27.61 12.00 5.59
C CYS A 116 26.15 12.46 5.41
N PRO A 117 25.27 11.73 4.70
CA PRO A 117 23.87 12.12 4.53
C PRO A 117 23.02 11.97 5.80
N HIS A 118 23.51 11.24 6.82
CA HIS A 118 22.76 10.95 8.05
C HIS A 118 23.14 11.82 9.23
N CYS A 119 24.42 12.19 9.35
CA CYS A 119 24.95 12.95 10.50
C CYS A 119 25.86 14.11 10.09
N PHE A 120 26.08 14.32 8.79
CA PHE A 120 26.84 15.42 8.19
C PHE A 120 28.30 15.56 8.65
N ALA A 121 28.81 14.60 9.42
CA ALA A 121 30.24 14.43 9.68
C ALA A 121 31.02 14.25 8.36
N PRO A 122 32.32 14.63 8.33
CA PRO A 122 33.16 14.47 7.16
C PRO A 122 33.18 13.02 6.64
N ALA A 123 33.01 12.85 5.33
CA ALA A 123 33.03 11.55 4.66
C ALA A 123 33.67 11.67 3.28
N GLY A 124 34.52 10.72 2.91
CA GLY A 124 35.21 10.67 1.62
C GLY A 124 34.43 9.91 0.55
N PRO A 125 34.74 10.11 -0.75
CA PRO A 125 34.05 9.45 -1.86
C PRO A 125 34.30 7.94 -1.93
N GLN A 126 35.36 7.44 -1.28
CA GLN A 126 35.68 6.00 -1.19
C GLN A 126 35.06 5.33 0.05
N ASP A 127 34.48 6.10 0.97
CA ASP A 127 33.91 5.54 2.19
C ASP A 127 32.57 4.85 1.87
N VAL A 128 32.37 3.67 2.45
CA VAL A 128 31.10 2.91 2.37
C VAL A 128 30.24 3.17 3.60
N TYR A 129 30.88 3.38 4.76
CA TYR A 129 30.22 3.67 6.05
C TYR A 129 30.79 4.95 6.66
N CYS A 130 29.94 5.72 7.34
CA CYS A 130 30.39 6.90 8.07
C CYS A 130 31.20 6.52 9.31
N SER A 131 32.38 7.10 9.47
CA SER A 131 33.25 6.93 10.65
C SER A 131 32.58 7.35 11.97
N THR A 132 31.67 8.35 11.94
CA THR A 132 30.98 8.87 13.12
C THR A 132 29.70 8.10 13.46
N CYS A 133 28.73 8.01 12.54
CA CYS A 133 27.43 7.39 12.84
C CYS A 133 27.33 5.91 12.45
N ARG A 134 28.36 5.33 11.82
CA ARG A 134 28.44 3.92 11.36
C ARG A 134 27.33 3.46 10.41
N ARG A 135 26.47 4.36 9.91
CA ARG A 135 25.51 4.08 8.84
C ARG A 135 26.21 4.05 7.48
N SER A 136 25.64 3.29 6.55
CA SER A 136 26.09 3.27 5.17
C SER A 136 25.84 4.62 4.48
N LEU A 137 26.81 5.05 3.69
CA LEU A 137 26.78 6.26 2.86
C LEU A 137 26.12 6.00 1.50
N ASP A 138 26.11 4.73 1.07
CA ASP A 138 25.62 4.25 -0.22
C ASP A 138 24.21 3.65 -0.14
N GLU A 139 23.71 3.38 1.07
CA GLU A 139 22.41 2.76 1.31
C GLU A 139 21.26 3.71 0.94
N ARG A 140 20.61 3.38 -0.18
CA ARG A 140 19.27 3.85 -0.52
C ARG A 140 18.33 3.48 0.64
N PRO A 141 17.50 4.40 1.17
CA PRO A 141 16.51 4.05 2.18
C PRO A 141 15.60 2.92 1.66
N ALA A 142 15.25 1.97 2.52
CA ALA A 142 14.66 0.71 2.10
C ALA A 142 13.43 0.88 1.18
N ARG A 143 13.34 0.07 0.11
CA ARG A 143 12.09 -0.08 -0.64
C ARG A 143 11.02 -0.58 0.34
N LEU A 144 9.87 0.09 0.39
CA LEU A 144 8.64 -0.60 0.74
C LEU A 144 8.38 -1.64 -0.37
N ALA A 145 7.98 -2.85 0.00
CA ALA A 145 7.96 -3.98 -0.93
C ALA A 145 7.05 -3.71 -2.15
N PRO A 146 7.49 -4.07 -3.38
CA PRO A 146 6.68 -3.87 -4.58
C PRO A 146 5.44 -4.78 -4.55
N GLY A 147 4.27 -4.20 -4.82
CA GLY A 147 2.99 -4.88 -4.64
C GLY A 147 1.83 -4.34 -5.48
N ALA A 148 2.10 -3.69 -6.61
CA ALA A 148 1.09 -3.32 -7.61
C ALA A 148 1.73 -3.18 -9.01
N GLY A 149 1.70 -4.27 -9.79
CA GLY A 149 2.15 -4.23 -11.19
C GLY A 149 1.09 -3.62 -12.10
N GLY A 150 1.10 -2.30 -12.27
CA GLY A 150 0.48 -1.64 -13.43
C GLY A 150 1.39 -1.75 -14.66
N PRO A 151 0.84 -1.74 -15.90
CA PRO A 151 1.67 -1.71 -17.11
C PRO A 151 2.52 -0.44 -17.15
N ALA A 152 3.71 -0.54 -17.75
CA ALA A 152 4.71 0.53 -17.76
C ALA A 152 4.14 1.88 -18.22
N ALA A 153 4.08 2.84 -17.29
CA ALA A 153 3.59 4.18 -17.58
C ALA A 153 4.53 4.88 -18.59
N PRO A 154 3.99 5.61 -19.58
CA PRO A 154 4.81 6.31 -20.57
C PRO A 154 5.66 7.41 -19.90
N SER A 155 6.78 7.77 -20.54
CA SER A 155 7.84 8.63 -20.01
C SER A 155 7.48 10.13 -19.92
N ARG A 156 6.22 10.46 -19.61
CA ARG A 156 5.69 11.83 -19.51
C ARG A 156 4.84 11.92 -18.24
N PHE A 157 5.12 12.93 -17.42
CA PHE A 157 4.29 13.26 -16.26
C PHE A 157 2.84 13.48 -16.73
N PRO A 158 1.81 12.93 -16.07
CA PRO A 158 0.44 13.27 -16.39
C PRO A 158 0.17 14.73 -16.04
N ASP A 159 -0.63 15.38 -16.87
CA ASP A 159 -1.09 16.75 -16.65
C ASP A 159 -2.02 16.81 -15.42
N ARG A 160 -2.30 18.02 -14.90
CA ARG A 160 -2.94 18.22 -13.59
C ARG A 160 -4.24 17.44 -13.41
N ASP A 161 -5.03 17.35 -14.47
CA ASP A 161 -6.36 16.74 -14.47
C ASP A 161 -6.27 15.20 -14.36
N GLY A 162 -5.25 14.58 -14.98
CA GLY A 162 -4.99 13.14 -14.86
C GLY A 162 -4.49 12.73 -13.46
N LEU A 163 -3.86 13.65 -12.72
CA LEU A 163 -3.49 13.43 -11.32
C LEU A 163 -4.70 13.56 -10.38
N GLU A 164 -5.64 14.46 -10.66
CA GLU A 164 -6.89 14.59 -9.89
C GLU A 164 -7.80 13.36 -10.07
N GLU A 165 -7.90 12.80 -11.28
CA GLU A 165 -8.66 11.56 -11.55
C GLU A 165 -8.07 10.33 -10.85
N GLN A 166 -6.74 10.18 -10.87
CA GLN A 166 -6.04 9.14 -10.10
C GLN A 166 -6.20 9.32 -8.58
N LEU A 167 -6.20 10.56 -8.07
CA LEU A 167 -6.49 10.83 -6.66
C LEU A 167 -7.93 10.45 -6.28
N ALA A 168 -8.91 10.81 -7.10
CA ALA A 168 -10.32 10.50 -6.87
C ALA A 168 -10.57 8.98 -6.83
N SER A 169 -9.99 8.24 -7.78
CA SER A 169 -10.05 6.76 -7.79
C SER A 169 -9.40 6.15 -6.54
N SER A 170 -8.25 6.67 -6.11
CA SER A 170 -7.54 6.18 -4.91
C SER A 170 -8.32 6.45 -3.62
N LEU A 171 -8.93 7.63 -3.48
CA LEU A 171 -9.73 7.99 -2.30
C LEU A 171 -11.01 7.12 -2.20
N ALA A 172 -11.70 6.90 -3.32
CA ALA A 172 -12.88 6.03 -3.36
C ALA A 172 -12.58 4.60 -2.86
N THR A 173 -11.41 4.05 -3.18
CA THR A 173 -11.01 2.72 -2.69
C THR A 173 -10.69 2.68 -1.19
N HIS A 174 -10.33 3.81 -0.57
CA HIS A 174 -10.07 3.88 0.87
C HIS A 174 -11.35 4.06 1.71
N ASP A 175 -12.32 4.84 1.26
CA ASP A 175 -13.58 5.02 2.00
C ASP A 175 -14.41 3.71 2.05
N MET A 176 -14.38 2.89 0.99
CA MET A 176 -15.00 1.56 1.02
C MET A 176 -14.31 0.58 2.00
N ALA A 177 -12.99 0.67 2.14
CA ALA A 177 -12.25 -0.14 3.11
C ALA A 177 -12.51 0.29 4.57
N ALA A 178 -12.66 1.59 4.82
CA ALA A 178 -13.03 2.12 6.14
C ALA A 178 -14.45 1.70 6.55
N ALA A 179 -15.43 1.79 5.63
CA ALA A 179 -16.80 1.36 5.89
C ALA A 179 -16.91 -0.14 6.23
N ALA A 180 -16.14 -1.00 5.54
CA ALA A 180 -16.08 -2.43 5.84
C ALA A 180 -15.51 -2.73 7.24
N ALA A 181 -14.50 -1.97 7.69
CA ALA A 181 -13.90 -2.13 9.02
C ALA A 181 -14.88 -1.76 10.14
N SER A 182 -15.71 -0.72 9.97
CA SER A 182 -16.73 -0.32 10.96
C SER A 182 -17.90 -1.31 11.05
N ALA A 183 -18.24 -1.99 9.95
CA ALA A 183 -19.27 -3.04 9.97
C ALA A 183 -18.82 -4.28 10.78
N ALA A 184 -17.54 -4.63 10.71
CA ALA A 184 -16.99 -5.79 11.44
C ALA A 184 -17.00 -5.61 12.97
N SER A 185 -16.81 -4.39 13.49
CA SER A 185 -16.77 -4.13 14.94
C SER A 185 -18.11 -4.26 15.65
N VAL A 186 -19.25 -4.25 14.93
CA VAL A 186 -20.59 -4.35 15.53
C VAL A 186 -21.05 -5.81 15.66
N ALA A 187 -20.42 -6.74 14.92
CA ALA A 187 -20.85 -8.13 14.83
C ALA A 187 -20.20 -9.09 15.85
N SER A 188 -19.47 -8.60 16.85
CA SER A 188 -18.69 -9.45 17.77
C SER A 188 -18.64 -8.93 19.21
N GLY A 189 -19.74 -9.10 19.93
CA GLY A 189 -19.81 -8.99 21.39
C GLY A 189 -20.59 -10.17 21.99
N PRO A 190 -19.96 -11.09 22.74
CA PRO A 190 -20.67 -12.19 23.39
C PRO A 190 -21.37 -11.70 24.67
N GLY A 191 -22.62 -12.10 24.86
CA GLY A 191 -23.39 -11.77 26.07
C GLY A 191 -23.29 -12.86 27.15
N SER A 192 -23.14 -12.43 28.41
CA SER A 192 -23.57 -13.09 29.66
C SER A 192 -22.97 -12.27 30.83
N GLY A 193 -23.67 -11.80 31.86
CA GLY A 193 -25.11 -11.87 32.15
C GLY A 193 -25.36 -12.10 33.65
N TYR A 194 -25.61 -11.05 34.44
CA TYR A 194 -26.30 -11.20 35.75
C TYR A 194 -26.97 -9.89 36.25
N VAL A 195 -28.31 -9.91 36.20
CA VAL A 195 -29.38 -9.23 36.96
C VAL A 195 -29.22 -7.83 37.63
N ASP A 196 -30.25 -7.00 37.33
CA ASP A 196 -31.16 -6.26 38.24
C ASP A 196 -30.61 -5.27 39.31
N ALA A 197 -31.30 -4.16 39.65
CA ALA A 197 -32.69 -3.76 39.35
C ALA A 197 -32.91 -2.23 39.50
N VAL A 198 -33.99 -1.71 38.87
CA VAL A 198 -34.89 -0.61 39.35
C VAL A 198 -34.22 0.75 39.63
N ALA A 199 -34.36 1.76 38.75
CA ALA A 199 -35.37 2.85 38.78
C ALA A 199 -35.14 3.90 39.92
N ASP A 200 -35.59 5.16 39.86
CA ASP A 200 -36.49 5.86 38.94
C ASP A 200 -36.22 7.40 38.96
N SER A 201 -36.71 8.11 37.93
CA SER A 201 -37.20 9.51 37.81
C SER A 201 -36.63 10.75 38.58
N GLY A 202 -36.81 11.92 37.95
CA GLY A 202 -36.84 13.27 38.57
C GLY A 202 -35.51 14.04 38.54
N VAL A 203 -35.22 14.99 37.63
CA VAL A 203 -35.94 16.21 37.21
C VAL A 203 -36.22 17.20 38.36
N VAL A 204 -35.79 18.45 38.16
CA VAL A 204 -36.31 19.75 38.67
C VAL A 204 -35.23 20.68 39.29
N GLU A 205 -34.96 21.77 38.55
CA GLU A 205 -34.34 23.06 38.93
C GLU A 205 -35.24 23.89 39.90
N PRO A 206 -34.93 25.15 40.29
CA PRO A 206 -33.66 25.83 40.56
C PRO A 206 -33.71 26.71 41.87
N ALA A 207 -32.68 27.55 42.04
CA ALA A 207 -32.74 28.95 42.49
C ALA A 207 -32.52 29.40 43.97
N ALA A 208 -31.89 30.59 44.01
CA ALA A 208 -32.03 31.72 44.96
C ALA A 208 -30.97 31.96 46.07
N ARG A 209 -30.37 33.17 45.99
CA ARG A 209 -29.50 33.84 47.00
C ARG A 209 -30.33 34.44 48.16
N PRO A 210 -29.76 34.64 49.36
CA PRO A 210 -29.25 35.98 49.77
C PRO A 210 -28.01 35.94 50.72
N SER A 211 -27.58 37.03 51.39
CA SER A 211 -26.94 38.26 50.85
C SER A 211 -26.29 39.12 51.98
N ARG A 212 -25.21 39.90 51.68
CA ARG A 212 -24.68 41.07 52.49
C ARG A 212 -24.06 40.71 53.88
N ARG A 213 -23.09 41.41 54.49
CA ARG A 213 -22.34 42.70 54.26
C ARG A 213 -20.94 42.65 55.00
N PRO A 214 -20.12 43.73 55.20
CA PRO A 214 -18.64 43.63 55.16
C PRO A 214 -17.88 43.98 56.47
N ALA A 215 -16.55 43.71 56.49
CA ALA A 215 -15.58 44.48 57.31
C ALA A 215 -14.11 44.40 56.80
N GLN A 216 -13.57 45.58 56.46
CA GLN A 216 -12.19 46.12 56.67
C GLN A 216 -10.90 45.26 56.56
N ARG A 217 -9.89 45.85 55.89
CA ARG A 217 -8.48 45.39 55.80
C ARG A 217 -7.64 45.84 57.00
N PRO A 218 -6.58 45.08 57.33
CA PRO A 218 -5.26 45.66 57.58
C PRO A 218 -4.21 45.21 56.54
N LEU A 219 -3.21 46.05 56.29
CA LEU A 219 -2.11 45.77 55.37
C LEU A 219 -1.10 44.80 56.02
N ARG A 220 -0.78 43.70 55.33
CA ARG A 220 0.30 42.76 55.71
C ARG A 220 1.20 42.53 54.49
N ALA A 221 2.51 42.73 54.66
CA ALA A 221 3.48 42.59 53.57
C ALA A 221 3.50 41.15 53.02
N LYS A 222 3.65 41.00 51.70
CA LYS A 222 3.54 39.70 51.03
C LYS A 222 4.84 38.88 51.17
N PRO A 223 4.77 37.57 51.48
CA PRO A 223 5.95 36.72 51.73
C PRO A 223 6.84 36.48 50.49
N HIS A 224 6.35 36.79 49.28
CA HIS A 224 7.07 36.53 48.03
C HIS A 224 8.36 37.35 47.86
N VAL A 225 8.50 38.51 48.52
CA VAL A 225 9.71 39.35 48.41
C VAL A 225 10.90 38.71 49.14
N VAL A 226 10.67 38.05 50.28
CA VAL A 226 11.72 37.38 51.06
C VAL A 226 12.19 36.11 50.34
N ALA A 227 11.28 35.34 49.75
CA ALA A 227 11.59 34.13 49.00
C ALA A 227 12.38 34.39 47.71
N LEU A 228 12.11 35.49 47.00
CA LEU A 228 12.91 35.89 45.84
C LEU A 228 14.33 36.29 46.24
N LEU A 229 14.49 37.00 47.36
CA LEU A 229 15.80 37.49 47.80
C LEU A 229 16.73 36.35 48.25
N THR A 230 16.21 35.31 48.93
CA THR A 230 17.00 34.13 49.30
C THR A 230 17.43 33.29 48.09
N VAL A 231 16.52 33.04 47.13
CA VAL A 231 16.85 32.28 45.91
C VAL A 231 17.90 32.99 45.05
N PHE A 232 17.79 34.31 44.85
CA PHE A 232 18.70 35.05 43.97
C PHE A 232 20.03 35.48 44.61
N THR A 233 20.21 35.37 45.93
CA THR A 233 21.48 35.75 46.59
C THR A 233 22.18 34.57 47.27
N VAL A 234 21.45 33.71 47.99
CA VAL A 234 22.06 32.63 48.77
C VAL A 234 22.39 31.43 47.89
N LEU A 235 21.52 31.08 46.92
CA LEU A 235 21.76 29.95 46.03
C LEU A 235 23.01 30.15 45.13
N PRO A 236 23.21 31.27 44.40
CA PRO A 236 24.42 31.46 43.61
C PRO A 236 25.67 31.58 44.49
N LEU A 237 25.59 32.17 45.69
CA LEU A 237 26.73 32.23 46.61
C LEU A 237 27.10 30.84 47.15
N PHE A 238 26.11 29.99 47.45
CA PHE A 238 26.34 28.61 47.87
C PHE A 238 26.94 27.76 46.75
N ILE A 239 26.45 27.90 45.51
CA ILE A 239 27.05 27.27 44.33
C ILE A 239 28.49 27.75 44.14
N LEU A 240 28.75 29.06 44.23
CA LEU A 240 30.09 29.65 44.10
C LEU A 240 31.06 29.09 45.17
N ILE A 241 30.63 29.02 46.44
CA ILE A 241 31.44 28.52 47.55
C ILE A 241 31.67 27.00 47.49
N THR A 242 30.74 26.23 46.90
CA THR A 242 30.89 24.77 46.78
C THR A 242 31.62 24.33 45.51
N TYR A 243 31.48 25.04 44.39
CA TYR A 243 32.09 24.66 43.11
C TYR A 243 33.51 25.19 42.90
N LEU A 244 33.84 26.43 43.30
CA LEU A 244 35.22 26.94 43.14
C LEU A 244 36.30 26.06 43.80
N PRO A 245 36.14 25.58 45.06
CA PRO A 245 37.14 24.68 45.62
C PRO A 245 37.14 23.30 44.94
N LEU A 246 36.03 22.85 44.33
CA LEU A 246 35.99 21.57 43.62
C LEU A 246 36.82 21.61 42.32
N GLU A 247 36.68 22.65 41.50
CA GLU A 247 37.50 22.80 40.29
C GLU A 247 38.99 22.99 40.63
N TYR A 248 39.30 23.78 41.67
CA TYR A 248 40.67 24.04 42.10
C TYR A 248 41.37 22.82 42.74
N VAL A 249 40.61 21.89 43.34
CA VAL A 249 41.14 20.66 43.95
C VAL A 249 41.16 19.49 42.97
N MET A 250 40.19 19.36 42.05
CA MET A 250 40.15 18.22 41.13
C MET A 250 40.99 18.41 39.86
N GLY A 251 41.27 19.65 39.47
CA GLY A 251 42.11 19.98 38.30
C GLY A 251 41.45 19.70 36.95
N ASP A 252 42.13 20.10 35.88
CA ASP A 252 41.61 19.98 34.51
C ASP A 252 41.39 18.50 34.12
N PRO A 253 40.18 18.07 33.69
CA PRO A 253 39.89 16.69 33.30
C PRO A 253 40.57 16.24 32.01
N THR A 254 41.29 17.13 31.31
CA THR A 254 42.10 16.82 30.12
C THR A 254 43.58 16.58 30.41
N TYR A 255 44.07 16.92 31.62
CA TYR A 255 45.46 16.70 32.01
C TYR A 255 45.65 15.31 32.64
N PRO A 256 46.44 14.40 32.02
CA PRO A 256 46.72 13.10 32.61
C PRO A 256 47.48 13.27 33.93
N GLY A 257 46.90 12.74 35.01
CA GLY A 257 47.39 12.90 36.38
C GLY A 257 46.52 13.78 37.30
N SER A 258 45.55 14.53 36.77
CA SER A 258 44.58 15.26 37.62
C SER A 258 43.63 14.30 38.36
N MET A 259 43.06 14.74 39.49
CA MET A 259 42.07 13.92 40.21
C MET A 259 40.79 13.74 39.37
N ALA A 260 40.39 14.74 38.59
CA ALA A 260 39.26 14.65 37.66
C ALA A 260 39.49 13.61 36.55
N TYR A 261 40.69 13.59 35.95
CA TYR A 261 41.08 12.60 34.95
C TYR A 261 41.01 11.17 35.54
N ASN A 262 41.62 10.99 36.72
CA ASN A 262 41.63 9.70 37.42
C ASN A 262 40.23 9.24 37.86
N PHE A 263 39.33 10.14 38.28
CA PHE A 263 37.93 9.78 38.59
C PHE A 263 37.14 9.35 37.35
N ARG A 264 37.46 9.90 36.18
CA ARG A 264 36.76 9.63 34.92
C ARG A 264 37.19 8.30 34.29
N GLU A 265 38.49 7.99 34.30
CA GLU A 265 39.00 6.71 33.78
C GLU A 265 39.00 5.58 34.82
N ASN A 266 39.21 5.88 36.11
CA ASN A 266 39.40 4.90 37.18
C ASN A 266 38.37 5.01 38.30
N ARG A 267 37.12 4.64 37.98
CA ARG A 267 36.04 4.48 38.99
C ARG A 267 36.32 3.40 40.05
N LEU A 268 37.38 2.60 39.87
CA LEU A 268 37.81 1.49 40.74
C LEU A 268 38.86 1.89 41.80
N ALA A 269 39.61 2.98 41.62
CA ALA A 269 40.75 3.30 42.50
C ALA A 269 40.35 3.83 43.89
N ILE A 270 39.11 4.30 44.07
CA ILE A 270 38.66 4.96 45.31
C ILE A 270 38.63 4.00 46.51
N VAL A 271 38.37 2.71 46.27
CA VAL A 271 38.40 1.68 47.33
C VAL A 271 39.85 1.36 47.76
N ALA A 272 40.81 1.46 46.85
CA ALA A 272 42.22 1.19 47.15
C ALA A 272 42.93 2.36 47.87
N TYR A 273 42.41 3.59 47.79
CA TYR A 273 43.10 4.80 48.27
C TYR A 273 42.68 5.28 49.67
N TYR A 274 41.70 4.63 50.32
CA TYR A 274 41.26 4.96 51.69
C TYR A 274 41.34 3.75 52.64
N PRO A 275 42.53 3.42 53.20
CA PRO A 275 42.72 2.23 54.06
C PRO A 275 42.13 2.35 55.48
N TRP A 276 41.38 3.42 55.77
CA TRP A 276 40.92 3.78 57.12
C TRP A 276 39.40 3.65 57.34
N THR A 277 38.64 3.33 56.28
CA THR A 277 37.18 3.16 56.33
C THR A 277 36.71 1.70 56.23
N SER A 278 37.57 0.79 55.80
CA SER A 278 37.34 -0.66 55.89
C SER A 278 37.79 -1.18 57.25
N SER A 279 37.01 -2.09 57.84
CA SER A 279 37.45 -2.76 59.06
C SER A 279 38.62 -3.70 58.74
N SER A 280 39.54 -3.90 59.68
CA SER A 280 40.75 -4.71 59.45
C SER A 280 40.49 -6.20 59.16
N ALA A 281 39.23 -6.64 59.15
CA ALA A 281 38.83 -7.98 58.68
C ALA A 281 38.68 -8.09 57.15
N GLU A 282 38.59 -6.96 56.43
CA GLU A 282 38.34 -6.94 54.98
C GLU A 282 39.64 -6.92 54.15
N ALA A 283 40.77 -6.52 54.75
CA ALA A 283 42.07 -6.47 54.07
C ALA A 283 42.69 -7.86 53.84
N ASP A 284 42.43 -8.82 54.74
CA ASP A 284 42.91 -10.20 54.63
C ASP A 284 42.08 -11.05 53.63
N ALA A 285 40.97 -10.51 53.12
CA ALA A 285 40.01 -11.23 52.29
C ALA A 285 40.35 -11.23 50.77
N GLY A 286 41.57 -10.85 50.38
CA GLY A 286 42.15 -11.02 49.05
C GLY A 286 41.27 -10.55 47.88
N GLY A 287 41.43 -9.29 47.46
CA GLY A 287 40.71 -8.72 46.32
C GLY A 287 40.78 -9.58 45.04
N PRO A 288 39.80 -9.44 44.12
CA PRO A 288 39.66 -10.33 42.96
C PRO A 288 40.95 -10.36 42.13
N SER A 289 41.36 -11.58 41.74
CA SER A 289 42.57 -11.76 40.94
C SER A 289 42.44 -11.10 39.57
N GLU A 290 43.58 -10.74 38.96
CA GLU A 290 43.62 -10.18 37.60
C GLU A 290 42.93 -11.11 36.58
N ALA A 291 43.05 -12.42 36.76
CA ALA A 291 42.34 -13.42 35.96
C ALA A 291 40.81 -13.34 36.14
N ALA A 292 40.31 -13.18 37.38
CA ALA A 292 38.88 -13.02 37.66
C ALA A 292 38.31 -11.73 37.06
N LEU A 293 39.07 -10.62 37.14
CA LEU A 293 38.70 -9.33 36.51
C LEU A 293 38.69 -9.44 34.98
N SER A 294 39.70 -10.09 34.38
CA SER A 294 39.73 -10.36 32.93
C SER A 294 38.56 -11.24 32.48
N GLN A 295 38.17 -12.23 33.27
CA GLN A 295 37.02 -13.11 32.99
C GLN A 295 35.69 -12.35 33.10
N GLN A 296 35.53 -11.48 34.11
CA GLN A 296 34.37 -10.57 34.18
C GLN A 296 34.32 -9.68 32.93
N ALA A 297 35.43 -9.04 32.55
CA ALA A 297 35.48 -8.18 31.37
C ALA A 297 35.23 -8.95 30.05
N ALA A 298 35.46 -10.27 30.00
CA ALA A 298 35.05 -11.12 28.88
C ALA A 298 33.53 -11.39 28.90
N ALA A 299 32.95 -11.68 30.08
CA ALA A 299 31.51 -11.90 30.24
C ALA A 299 30.69 -10.62 29.94
N GLU A 300 31.18 -9.45 30.36
CA GLU A 300 30.58 -8.15 30.05
C GLU A 300 30.62 -7.84 28.55
N ARG A 301 31.72 -8.15 27.85
CA ARG A 301 31.80 -8.03 26.38
C ARG A 301 30.83 -8.97 25.68
N ALA A 302 30.78 -10.25 26.08
CA ALA A 302 29.82 -11.21 25.52
C ALA A 302 28.36 -10.73 25.70
N GLY A 303 28.00 -10.20 26.87
CA GLY A 303 26.69 -9.61 27.12
C GLY A 303 26.41 -8.36 26.27
N ALA A 304 27.38 -7.45 26.14
CA ALA A 304 27.26 -6.25 25.30
C ALA A 304 27.12 -6.56 23.79
N GLU A 305 27.67 -7.69 23.35
CA GLU A 305 27.53 -8.23 21.99
C GLU A 305 26.25 -9.06 21.80
N GLY A 306 25.45 -9.27 22.86
CA GLY A 306 24.21 -10.05 22.82
C GLY A 306 24.40 -11.57 22.87
N ARG A 307 25.63 -12.05 23.12
CA ARG A 307 26.02 -13.47 23.29
C ARG A 307 25.76 -13.92 24.73
N TYR A 308 24.49 -13.89 25.16
CA TYR A 308 24.12 -14.13 26.55
C TYR A 308 24.34 -15.57 27.02
N ASP A 309 24.36 -16.54 26.11
CA ASP A 309 24.75 -17.92 26.40
C ASP A 309 26.22 -18.02 26.86
N GLU A 310 27.13 -17.32 26.19
CA GLU A 310 28.54 -17.24 26.59
C GLU A 310 28.72 -16.38 27.85
N ALA A 311 27.97 -15.28 27.97
CA ALA A 311 28.00 -14.45 29.18
C ALA A 311 27.54 -15.24 30.41
N VAL A 312 26.43 -15.98 30.33
CA VAL A 312 25.94 -16.88 31.39
C VAL A 312 27.00 -17.93 31.73
N ARG A 313 27.61 -18.58 30.73
CA ARG A 313 28.69 -19.56 30.97
C ARG A 313 29.86 -18.95 31.74
N LEU A 314 30.38 -17.81 31.26
CA LEU A 314 31.53 -17.14 31.87
C LEU A 314 31.22 -16.63 33.29
N TYR A 315 30.02 -16.10 33.53
CA TYR A 315 29.58 -15.70 34.86
C TYR A 315 29.32 -16.90 35.79
N THR A 316 28.85 -18.04 35.28
CA THR A 316 28.68 -19.27 36.07
C THR A 316 30.03 -19.82 36.52
N GLU A 317 31.00 -19.89 35.61
CA GLU A 317 32.39 -20.27 35.91
C GLU A 317 33.01 -19.32 36.95
N LEU A 318 32.80 -18.01 36.82
CA LEU A 318 33.30 -17.01 37.75
C LEU A 318 32.59 -17.07 39.12
N ALA A 319 31.28 -17.30 39.13
CA ALA A 319 30.45 -17.43 40.33
C ALA A 319 30.80 -18.67 41.17
N ALA A 320 31.24 -19.75 40.54
CA ALA A 320 31.68 -20.97 41.24
C ALA A 320 32.97 -20.77 42.05
N GLY A 321 33.83 -19.82 41.66
CA GLY A 321 35.09 -19.51 42.34
C GLY A 321 34.99 -18.47 43.47
N HIS A 322 33.84 -17.81 43.67
CA HIS A 322 33.72 -16.64 44.57
C HIS A 322 32.47 -16.72 45.47
N SER A 323 32.62 -16.36 46.75
CA SER A 323 31.56 -16.41 47.77
C SER A 323 30.63 -15.19 47.73
N ASP A 324 29.34 -15.40 48.00
CA ASP A 324 28.27 -14.38 48.07
C ASP A 324 28.55 -13.29 49.09
N ALA A 325 29.26 -13.67 50.16
CA ALA A 325 29.63 -12.76 51.24
C ALA A 325 30.63 -11.68 50.80
N THR A 326 31.24 -11.80 49.61
CA THR A 326 32.16 -10.80 49.07
C THR A 326 31.43 -9.80 48.16
N PRO A 327 31.83 -8.51 48.14
CA PRO A 327 31.28 -7.53 47.20
C PRO A 327 31.45 -7.95 45.72
N PHE A 328 32.54 -8.66 45.40
CA PHE A 328 32.80 -9.17 44.06
C PHE A 328 31.86 -10.34 43.70
N GLY A 329 31.78 -11.38 44.55
CA GLY A 329 30.92 -12.55 44.28
C GLY A 329 29.43 -12.22 44.21
N SER A 330 28.96 -11.26 45.02
CA SER A 330 27.59 -10.76 44.96
C SER A 330 27.29 -9.97 43.67
N GLU A 331 28.20 -9.11 43.20
CA GLU A 331 28.05 -8.43 41.90
C GLU A 331 28.10 -9.44 40.73
N VAL A 332 29.00 -10.42 40.77
CA VAL A 332 29.07 -11.50 39.76
C VAL A 332 27.75 -12.29 39.68
N ARG A 333 27.14 -12.64 40.82
CA ARG A 333 25.82 -13.31 40.82
C ARG A 333 24.68 -12.39 40.38
N ARG A 334 24.73 -11.10 40.71
CA ARG A 334 23.77 -10.11 40.19
C ARG A 334 23.84 -10.01 38.66
N LYS A 335 25.06 -10.02 38.10
CA LYS A 335 25.31 -10.03 36.65
C LYS A 335 24.93 -11.34 35.96
N LEU A 336 25.16 -12.49 36.61
CA LEU A 336 24.68 -13.79 36.15
C LEU A 336 23.16 -13.78 35.98
N ALA A 337 22.42 -13.41 37.03
CA ALA A 337 20.95 -13.32 36.99
C ALA A 337 20.41 -12.24 36.04
N GLU A 338 21.23 -11.26 35.67
CA GLU A 338 20.94 -10.29 34.60
C GLU A 338 21.08 -10.95 33.21
N ALA A 339 22.19 -11.65 32.95
CA ALA A 339 22.44 -12.36 31.71
C ALA A 339 21.45 -13.53 31.46
N GLU A 340 21.09 -14.30 32.51
CA GLU A 340 20.11 -15.39 32.43
C GLU A 340 18.73 -14.88 31.99
N ARG A 341 18.29 -13.73 32.53
CA ARG A 341 17.00 -13.11 32.14
C ARG A 341 17.02 -12.65 30.67
N PHE A 342 18.12 -12.10 30.18
CA PHE A 342 18.24 -11.71 28.76
C PHE A 342 18.29 -12.93 27.83
N LEU A 343 18.99 -14.01 28.22
CA LEU A 343 19.01 -15.27 27.47
C LEU A 343 17.62 -15.90 27.39
N GLU A 344 16.87 -15.90 28.48
CA GLU A 344 15.49 -16.40 28.52
C GLU A 344 14.55 -15.53 27.68
N GLN A 345 14.70 -14.20 27.73
CA GLN A 345 13.95 -13.29 26.85
C GLN A 345 14.22 -13.56 25.36
N GLN A 346 15.47 -13.81 24.96
CA GLN A 346 15.81 -14.20 23.58
C GLN A 346 15.17 -15.53 23.15
N ARG A 347 15.11 -16.51 24.06
CA ARG A 347 14.43 -17.80 23.80
C ARG A 347 12.93 -17.60 23.60
N GLN A 348 12.28 -16.83 24.46
CA GLN A 348 10.85 -16.52 24.36
C GLN A 348 10.51 -15.75 23.08
N GLU A 349 11.34 -14.78 22.69
CA GLU A 349 11.20 -14.06 21.40
C GLU A 349 11.30 -15.03 20.22
N ARG A 350 12.36 -15.86 20.18
CA ARG A 350 12.55 -16.88 19.13
C ARG A 350 11.37 -17.85 19.05
N ASP A 351 10.91 -18.38 20.17
CA ASP A 351 9.86 -19.41 20.20
C ASP A 351 8.50 -18.81 19.79
N THR A 352 8.25 -17.54 20.11
CA THR A 352 7.07 -16.78 19.63
C THR A 352 7.10 -16.59 18.11
N VAL A 353 8.26 -16.21 17.55
CA VAL A 353 8.45 -16.06 16.10
C VAL A 353 8.26 -17.40 15.39
N LEU A 354 8.84 -18.48 15.89
CA LEU A 354 8.68 -19.83 15.34
C LEU A 354 7.22 -20.31 15.40
N ALA A 355 6.49 -20.02 16.49
CA ALA A 355 5.07 -20.32 16.60
C ALA A 355 4.21 -19.57 15.57
N THR A 356 4.52 -18.30 15.31
CA THR A 356 3.85 -17.48 14.29
C THR A 356 4.10 -18.02 12.87
N LEU A 357 5.34 -18.41 12.58
CA LEU A 357 5.71 -19.02 11.29
C LEU A 357 5.07 -20.41 11.09
N ALA A 358 4.94 -21.21 12.16
CA ALA A 358 4.22 -22.47 12.14
C ALA A 358 2.70 -22.27 11.98
N GLU A 359 2.12 -21.18 12.49
CA GLU A 359 0.74 -20.81 12.18
C GLU A 359 0.58 -20.36 10.71
N ALA A 360 1.53 -19.60 10.17
CA ALA A 360 1.52 -19.20 8.77
C ALA A 360 1.59 -20.41 7.81
N SER A 361 2.41 -21.43 8.11
CA SER A 361 2.40 -22.68 7.33
C SER A 361 1.06 -23.41 7.45
N ARG A 362 0.51 -23.57 8.66
CA ARG A 362 -0.80 -24.22 8.84
C ARG A 362 -1.94 -23.50 8.13
N ALA A 363 -1.88 -22.16 8.04
CA ALA A 363 -2.83 -21.39 7.24
C ALA A 363 -2.72 -21.69 5.74
N LEU A 364 -1.50 -21.87 5.20
CA LEU A 364 -1.30 -22.32 3.81
C LEU A 364 -1.80 -23.74 3.58
N ASP A 365 -1.55 -24.65 4.52
CA ASP A 365 -2.00 -26.03 4.42
C ASP A 365 -3.55 -26.11 4.47
N ALA A 366 -4.20 -25.13 5.11
CA ALA A 366 -5.64 -24.89 5.10
C ALA A 366 -6.15 -24.06 3.89
N SER A 367 -5.28 -23.75 2.90
CA SER A 367 -5.57 -22.90 1.72
C SER A 367 -5.95 -21.43 2.03
N ASP A 368 -5.64 -20.92 3.23
CA ASP A 368 -5.85 -19.53 3.64
C ASP A 368 -4.56 -18.70 3.45
N ALA A 369 -4.28 -18.38 2.18
CA ALA A 369 -3.13 -17.57 1.80
C ALA A 369 -3.17 -16.14 2.37
N ALA A 370 -4.37 -15.59 2.60
CA ALA A 370 -4.56 -14.26 3.15
C ALA A 370 -4.12 -14.19 4.62
N ARG A 371 -4.54 -15.14 5.46
CA ARG A 371 -4.07 -15.26 6.85
C ARG A 371 -2.59 -15.55 6.94
N ALA A 372 -2.08 -16.47 6.10
CA ALA A 372 -0.65 -16.77 6.07
C ALA A 372 0.19 -15.52 5.77
N ARG A 373 -0.26 -14.68 4.82
CA ARG A 373 0.37 -13.40 4.51
C ARG A 373 0.25 -12.40 5.66
N ALA A 374 -0.92 -12.25 6.25
CA ALA A 374 -1.14 -11.33 7.38
C ALA A 374 -0.28 -11.70 8.62
N LEU A 375 0.02 -12.98 8.84
CA LEU A 375 0.95 -13.42 9.88
C LEU A 375 2.40 -13.05 9.54
N MET A 376 2.82 -13.23 8.28
CA MET A 376 4.16 -12.82 7.82
C MET A 376 4.38 -11.31 7.86
N ASP A 377 3.36 -10.52 7.50
CA ASP A 377 3.43 -9.04 7.47
C ASP A 377 3.37 -8.41 8.87
N ARG A 378 3.03 -9.18 9.92
CA ARG A 378 3.11 -8.75 11.33
C ARG A 378 4.52 -8.81 11.91
N LEU A 379 5.39 -9.66 11.36
CA LEU A 379 6.76 -9.84 11.88
C LEU A 379 7.63 -8.62 11.58
N THR A 380 8.22 -8.06 12.63
CA THR A 380 9.14 -6.93 12.54
C THR A 380 10.47 -7.33 11.87
N PRO A 381 11.27 -6.37 11.36
CA PRO A 381 12.58 -6.67 10.78
C PRO A 381 13.51 -7.47 11.70
N ARG A 382 13.45 -7.20 13.02
CA ARG A 382 14.18 -7.93 14.06
C ARG A 382 13.71 -9.38 14.19
N GLU A 383 12.41 -9.62 14.26
CA GLU A 383 11.86 -10.98 14.31
C GLU A 383 12.18 -11.78 13.03
N LEU A 384 12.23 -11.12 11.88
CA LEU A 384 12.70 -11.72 10.62
C LEU A 384 14.22 -12.05 10.64
N GLU A 385 15.03 -11.40 11.48
CA GLU A 385 16.43 -11.79 11.73
C GLU A 385 16.52 -12.97 12.67
N VAL A 386 15.72 -13.00 13.75
CA VAL A 386 15.60 -14.14 14.67
C VAL A 386 15.17 -15.41 13.91
N ALA A 387 14.20 -15.31 13.00
CA ALA A 387 13.78 -16.41 12.15
C ALA A 387 14.90 -16.92 11.21
N ARG A 388 15.70 -16.01 10.63
CA ARG A 388 16.87 -16.36 9.81
C ARG A 388 17.96 -17.04 10.63
N ALA A 389 18.25 -16.54 11.83
CA ALA A 389 19.20 -17.16 12.76
C ALA A 389 18.74 -18.55 13.23
N ALA A 390 17.43 -18.77 13.34
CA ALA A 390 16.83 -20.07 13.61
C ALA A 390 16.78 -21.02 12.38
N GLY A 391 17.32 -20.62 11.23
CA GLY A 391 17.41 -21.45 10.02
C GLY A 391 16.12 -21.53 9.18
N VAL A 392 15.16 -20.62 9.38
CA VAL A 392 13.91 -20.63 8.60
C VAL A 392 14.10 -20.02 7.20
N ASP A 393 13.73 -20.77 6.17
CA ASP A 393 13.68 -20.29 4.78
C ASP A 393 12.45 -19.38 4.54
N LEU A 394 12.60 -18.11 4.94
CA LEU A 394 11.59 -17.08 4.71
C LEU A 394 11.31 -16.81 3.22
N PRO A 395 12.28 -16.83 2.29
CA PRO A 395 12.01 -16.80 0.85
C PRO A 395 11.06 -17.91 0.38
N ALA A 396 11.37 -19.19 0.65
CA ALA A 396 10.55 -20.30 0.20
C ALA A 396 9.13 -20.25 0.79
N LEU A 397 8.98 -19.81 2.05
CA LEU A 397 7.66 -19.61 2.66
C LEU A 397 6.88 -18.48 1.96
N ARG A 398 7.53 -17.36 1.61
CA ARG A 398 6.90 -16.26 0.86
C ARG A 398 6.47 -16.68 -0.54
N ASP A 399 7.28 -17.49 -1.23
CA ASP A 399 6.95 -17.99 -2.57
C ASP A 399 5.77 -18.96 -2.52
N ARG A 400 5.68 -19.83 -1.50
CA ARG A 400 4.49 -20.65 -1.22
C ARG A 400 3.23 -19.80 -0.99
N ILE A 401 3.32 -18.70 -0.22
CA ILE A 401 2.21 -17.77 0.00
C ILE A 401 1.78 -17.10 -1.31
N ALA A 402 2.72 -16.65 -2.13
CA ALA A 402 2.43 -16.00 -3.41
C ALA A 402 1.75 -16.96 -4.39
N ALA A 403 2.23 -18.21 -4.50
CA ALA A 403 1.62 -19.25 -5.34
C ALA A 403 0.19 -19.60 -4.87
N ALA A 404 -0.03 -19.72 -3.55
CA ALA A 404 -1.35 -19.99 -2.99
C ALA A 404 -2.34 -18.82 -3.19
N ALA A 405 -1.88 -17.57 -3.13
CA ALA A 405 -2.70 -16.41 -3.44
C ALA A 405 -3.11 -16.39 -4.94
N GLN A 406 -2.16 -16.65 -5.84
CA GLN A 406 -2.44 -16.69 -7.29
C GLN A 406 -3.44 -17.80 -7.66
N SER A 407 -3.39 -18.96 -7.02
CA SER A 407 -4.35 -20.04 -7.26
C SER A 407 -5.74 -19.74 -6.68
N ALA A 408 -5.81 -19.08 -5.52
CA ALA A 408 -7.06 -18.56 -4.96
C ALA A 408 -7.70 -17.50 -5.87
N ASP A 409 -6.92 -16.54 -6.37
CA ASP A 409 -7.39 -15.52 -7.32
C ASP A 409 -7.87 -16.14 -8.64
N ALA A 410 -7.16 -17.15 -9.15
CA ALA A 410 -7.57 -17.88 -10.35
C ALA A 410 -8.89 -18.61 -10.13
N LYS A 411 -9.07 -19.29 -8.98
CA LYS A 411 -10.32 -19.95 -8.61
C LYS A 411 -11.47 -18.96 -8.45
N GLY A 412 -11.24 -17.82 -7.78
CA GLY A 412 -12.24 -16.75 -7.62
C GLY A 412 -12.69 -16.16 -8.97
N ARG A 413 -11.74 -15.91 -9.90
CA ARG A 413 -12.09 -15.52 -11.28
C ARG A 413 -12.90 -16.59 -12.01
N GLN A 414 -12.57 -17.87 -11.85
CA GLN A 414 -13.35 -18.95 -12.45
C GLN A 414 -14.78 -19.04 -11.89
N GLU A 415 -14.95 -18.85 -10.59
CA GLU A 415 -16.26 -18.83 -9.92
C GLU A 415 -17.08 -17.60 -10.36
N GLN A 416 -16.46 -16.42 -10.48
CA GLN A 416 -17.09 -15.23 -11.05
C GLN A 416 -17.55 -15.46 -12.50
N MET A 417 -16.69 -16.03 -13.36
CA MET A 417 -17.05 -16.35 -14.74
C MET A 417 -18.24 -17.33 -14.82
N ARG A 418 -18.32 -18.33 -13.93
CA ARG A 418 -19.50 -19.22 -13.84
C ARG A 418 -20.76 -18.45 -13.42
N ALA A 419 -20.65 -17.56 -12.44
CA ALA A 419 -21.78 -16.77 -11.97
C ALA A 419 -22.30 -15.80 -13.05
N GLU A 420 -21.41 -15.14 -13.77
CA GLU A 420 -21.78 -14.24 -14.88
C GLU A 420 -22.35 -15.01 -16.08
N ALA A 421 -21.77 -16.16 -16.45
CA ALA A 421 -22.34 -17.05 -17.46
C ALA A 421 -23.74 -17.56 -17.07
N GLN A 422 -23.94 -17.97 -15.81
CA GLN A 422 -25.23 -18.41 -15.29
C GLN A 422 -26.26 -17.27 -15.27
N LYS A 423 -25.83 -16.04 -14.95
CA LYS A 423 -26.69 -14.85 -15.02
C LYS A 423 -27.14 -14.60 -16.46
N LEU A 424 -26.23 -14.60 -17.44
CA LEU A 424 -26.57 -14.41 -18.86
C LEU A 424 -27.55 -15.48 -19.38
N VAL A 425 -27.41 -16.73 -18.92
CA VAL A 425 -28.40 -17.79 -19.22
C VAL A 425 -29.79 -17.45 -18.66
N GLY A 426 -29.86 -16.89 -17.45
CA GLY A 426 -31.11 -16.42 -16.84
C GLY A 426 -31.71 -15.23 -17.58
N ASP A 427 -30.89 -14.22 -17.90
CA ASP A 427 -31.29 -13.02 -18.63
C ASP A 427 -31.82 -13.38 -20.03
N ALA A 428 -31.17 -14.31 -20.74
CA ALA A 428 -31.67 -14.83 -22.02
C ALA A 428 -33.04 -15.51 -21.89
N ALA A 429 -33.20 -16.38 -20.88
CA ALA A 429 -34.47 -17.07 -20.62
C ALA A 429 -35.61 -16.10 -20.25
N LEU A 430 -35.30 -15.00 -19.55
CA LEU A 430 -36.26 -13.93 -19.28
C LEU A 430 -36.71 -13.24 -20.57
N ARG A 431 -35.77 -12.87 -21.46
CA ARG A 431 -36.10 -12.28 -22.78
C ARG A 431 -36.91 -13.22 -23.67
N GLU A 432 -36.65 -14.54 -23.61
CA GLU A 432 -37.47 -15.53 -24.30
C GLU A 432 -38.93 -15.54 -23.77
N ALA A 433 -39.12 -15.41 -22.45
CA ALA A 433 -40.44 -15.38 -21.81
C ALA A 433 -41.20 -14.07 -22.10
N GLU A 434 -40.49 -12.95 -22.23
CA GLU A 434 -41.03 -11.66 -22.68
C GLU A 434 -41.40 -11.65 -24.18
N GLY A 435 -40.96 -12.66 -24.94
CA GLY A 435 -41.17 -12.77 -26.39
C GLY A 435 -40.14 -12.03 -27.24
N ASP A 436 -39.13 -11.39 -26.64
CA ASP A 436 -38.02 -10.75 -27.35
C ASP A 436 -36.95 -11.79 -27.73
N LEU A 437 -37.29 -12.62 -28.71
CA LEU A 437 -36.42 -13.69 -29.20
C LEU A 437 -35.09 -13.16 -29.76
N LYS A 438 -35.07 -11.92 -30.28
CA LYS A 438 -33.84 -11.30 -30.82
C LYS A 438 -32.89 -10.89 -29.72
N ALA A 439 -33.38 -10.27 -28.65
CA ALA A 439 -32.55 -9.98 -27.48
C ALA A 439 -32.06 -11.28 -26.80
N ALA A 440 -32.92 -12.29 -26.67
CA ALA A 440 -32.52 -13.60 -26.15
C ALA A 440 -31.37 -14.22 -26.96
N LEU A 441 -31.48 -14.24 -28.29
CA LEU A 441 -30.44 -14.74 -29.18
C LEU A 441 -29.12 -13.96 -28.99
N ALA A 442 -29.16 -12.63 -28.99
CA ALA A 442 -27.97 -11.78 -28.82
C ALA A 442 -27.24 -12.03 -27.47
N ILE A 443 -27.98 -12.29 -26.39
CA ILE A 443 -27.39 -12.64 -25.09
C ILE A 443 -26.69 -14.00 -25.17
N LEU A 444 -27.29 -15.01 -25.82
CA LEU A 444 -26.68 -16.33 -25.98
C LEU A 444 -25.47 -16.33 -26.92
N GLU A 445 -25.46 -15.49 -27.97
CA GLU A 445 -24.28 -15.30 -28.81
C GLU A 445 -23.14 -14.58 -28.06
N THR A 446 -23.47 -13.62 -27.19
CA THR A 446 -22.50 -13.00 -26.28
C THR A 446 -21.89 -14.03 -25.34
N LEU A 447 -22.73 -14.91 -24.77
CA LEU A 447 -22.31 -16.01 -23.91
C LEU A 447 -21.35 -16.97 -24.66
N ARG A 448 -21.71 -17.41 -25.87
CA ARG A 448 -20.89 -18.27 -26.74
C ARG A 448 -19.50 -17.67 -27.05
N ASN A 449 -19.46 -16.37 -27.32
CA ASN A 449 -18.23 -15.71 -27.75
C ASN A 449 -17.30 -15.31 -26.57
N THR A 450 -17.84 -15.19 -25.36
CA THR A 450 -17.12 -14.65 -24.19
C THR A 450 -16.68 -15.75 -23.21
N TYR A 451 -17.46 -16.81 -23.06
CA TYR A 451 -17.25 -17.84 -22.03
C TYR A 451 -16.94 -19.21 -22.64
N PRO A 452 -15.82 -19.86 -22.26
CA PRO A 452 -15.57 -21.25 -22.63
C PRO A 452 -16.65 -22.20 -22.08
N ALA A 453 -16.88 -23.33 -22.77
CA ALA A 453 -17.97 -24.25 -22.46
C ALA A 453 -17.95 -24.82 -21.02
N GLU A 454 -16.79 -24.89 -20.38
CA GLU A 454 -16.60 -25.34 -18.98
C GLU A 454 -17.14 -24.37 -17.91
N PHE A 455 -17.52 -23.15 -18.30
CA PHE A 455 -18.15 -22.14 -17.45
C PHE A 455 -19.68 -22.13 -17.56
N LEU A 456 -20.25 -22.86 -18.53
CA LEU A 456 -21.70 -22.96 -18.69
C LEU A 456 -22.33 -23.82 -17.57
N PRO A 457 -23.61 -23.58 -17.21
CA PRO A 457 -24.34 -24.44 -16.29
C PRO A 457 -24.34 -25.90 -16.76
N GLN A 458 -24.27 -26.86 -15.82
CA GLN A 458 -24.20 -28.28 -16.16
C GLN A 458 -25.39 -28.72 -17.03
N GLY A 459 -25.09 -29.40 -18.15
CA GLY A 459 -26.11 -29.85 -19.11
C GLY A 459 -26.68 -28.76 -20.02
N TYR A 460 -26.19 -27.52 -19.97
CA TYR A 460 -26.71 -26.43 -20.79
C TYR A 460 -26.29 -26.55 -22.27
N GLN A 461 -27.23 -26.98 -23.10
CA GLN A 461 -27.08 -27.16 -24.55
C GLN A 461 -27.10 -25.82 -25.32
N LEU A 462 -26.05 -25.00 -25.20
CA LEU A 462 -25.99 -23.64 -25.77
C LEU A 462 -26.28 -23.61 -27.29
N GLU A 463 -25.56 -24.42 -28.08
CA GLU A 463 -25.72 -24.43 -29.54
C GLU A 463 -27.11 -24.87 -30.00
N GLN A 464 -27.72 -25.84 -29.31
CA GLN A 464 -29.11 -26.26 -29.59
C GLN A 464 -30.11 -25.13 -29.29
N ARG A 465 -29.84 -24.33 -28.23
CA ARG A 465 -30.64 -23.16 -27.85
C ARG A 465 -30.59 -22.07 -28.91
N ILE A 466 -29.37 -21.73 -29.36
CA ILE A 466 -29.11 -20.73 -30.42
C ILE A 466 -29.79 -21.16 -31.72
N ALA A 467 -29.63 -22.43 -32.14
CA ALA A 467 -30.28 -22.96 -33.34
C ALA A 467 -31.82 -22.89 -33.25
N SER A 468 -32.40 -23.31 -32.11
CA SER A 468 -33.84 -23.26 -31.86
C SER A 468 -34.41 -21.84 -31.91
N LEU A 469 -33.74 -20.86 -31.28
CA LEU A 469 -34.14 -19.46 -31.34
C LEU A 469 -34.04 -18.88 -32.76
N THR A 470 -32.99 -19.21 -33.49
CA THR A 470 -32.78 -18.76 -34.87
C THR A 470 -33.92 -19.26 -35.79
N ASP A 471 -34.31 -20.53 -35.67
CA ASP A 471 -35.46 -21.10 -36.40
C ASP A 471 -36.80 -20.44 -35.99
N ARG A 472 -37.02 -20.21 -34.68
CA ARG A 472 -38.22 -19.51 -34.19
C ARG A 472 -38.32 -18.08 -34.73
N ILE A 473 -37.21 -17.34 -34.77
CA ILE A 473 -37.13 -15.99 -35.36
C ILE A 473 -37.41 -16.05 -36.86
N ALA A 474 -36.81 -17.01 -37.58
CA ALA A 474 -37.02 -17.17 -39.02
C ALA A 474 -38.50 -17.47 -39.33
N LYS A 475 -39.14 -18.36 -38.58
CA LYS A 475 -40.58 -18.68 -38.70
C LYS A 475 -41.48 -17.48 -38.37
N ALA A 476 -41.19 -16.75 -37.30
CA ALA A 476 -41.91 -15.52 -36.94
C ALA A 476 -41.74 -14.39 -37.98
N SER A 477 -40.65 -14.42 -38.75
CA SER A 477 -40.35 -13.45 -39.81
C SER A 477 -40.97 -13.81 -41.17
N GLN A 478 -41.55 -15.00 -41.34
CA GLN A 478 -42.21 -15.35 -42.59
C GLN A 478 -43.48 -14.50 -42.76
N PRO A 479 -43.66 -13.80 -43.90
CA PRO A 479 -44.89 -13.08 -44.15
C PRO A 479 -46.05 -14.09 -44.15
N LYS A 480 -47.03 -13.85 -43.26
CA LYS A 480 -48.26 -14.61 -43.17
C LYS A 480 -48.83 -14.75 -44.58
N GLN A 481 -48.92 -15.98 -45.10
CA GLN A 481 -49.44 -16.24 -46.45
C GLN A 481 -50.89 -15.76 -46.53
N THR A 482 -51.09 -14.52 -46.95
CA THR A 482 -52.37 -14.04 -47.43
C THR A 482 -52.58 -14.73 -48.76
N THR A 483 -53.42 -15.76 -48.77
CA THR A 483 -54.07 -16.21 -50.00
C THR A 483 -54.59 -14.97 -50.72
N PRO A 484 -54.21 -14.72 -51.98
CA PRO A 484 -54.73 -13.57 -52.70
C PRO A 484 -56.25 -13.65 -52.72
N PRO A 485 -56.96 -12.51 -52.61
CA PRO A 485 -58.42 -12.50 -52.72
C PRO A 485 -58.84 -13.17 -54.03
N PRO A 486 -60.01 -13.83 -54.08
CA PRO A 486 -60.46 -14.54 -55.27
C PRO A 486 -60.41 -13.61 -56.48
N GLU A 487 -59.66 -14.04 -57.50
CA GLU A 487 -59.44 -13.29 -58.74
C GLU A 487 -60.78 -12.87 -59.35
N THR A 488 -60.97 -11.56 -59.54
CA THR A 488 -62.19 -11.05 -60.18
C THR A 488 -62.28 -11.55 -61.63
N THR A 489 -63.49 -11.66 -62.17
CA THR A 489 -63.72 -12.05 -63.57
C THR A 489 -62.92 -11.20 -64.54
N LYS A 490 -62.83 -9.89 -64.29
CA LYS A 490 -61.96 -8.96 -65.03
C LYS A 490 -60.46 -9.28 -64.93
N GLN A 491 -59.92 -9.46 -63.72
CA GLN A 491 -58.50 -9.83 -63.54
C GLN A 491 -58.17 -11.16 -64.24
N LYS A 492 -59.10 -12.12 -64.24
CA LYS A 492 -58.97 -13.37 -64.97
C LYS A 492 -58.94 -13.16 -66.49
N ALA A 493 -59.78 -12.27 -67.02
CA ALA A 493 -59.76 -11.88 -68.44
C ALA A 493 -58.42 -11.22 -68.82
N ASP A 494 -57.95 -10.26 -68.02
CA ASP A 494 -56.68 -9.56 -68.24
C ASP A 494 -55.48 -10.52 -68.18
N ARG A 495 -55.47 -11.50 -67.26
CA ARG A 495 -54.41 -12.53 -67.20
C ARG A 495 -54.42 -13.41 -68.45
N LEU A 496 -55.58 -13.91 -68.86
CA LEU A 496 -55.72 -14.76 -70.06
C LEU A 496 -55.30 -13.99 -71.32
N TRP A 497 -55.57 -12.69 -71.39
CA TRP A 497 -55.10 -11.82 -72.47
C TRP A 497 -53.58 -11.72 -72.50
N ALA A 498 -52.95 -11.39 -71.38
CA ALA A 498 -51.49 -11.29 -71.28
C ALA A 498 -50.77 -12.62 -71.53
N GLU A 499 -51.42 -13.75 -71.22
CA GLU A 499 -50.90 -15.08 -71.56
C GLU A 499 -51.02 -15.36 -73.07
N ALA A 500 -52.16 -14.99 -73.69
CA ALA A 500 -52.33 -15.09 -75.14
C ALA A 500 -51.34 -14.20 -75.93
N GLU A 501 -50.99 -13.01 -75.43
CA GLU A 501 -49.94 -12.17 -76.02
C GLU A 501 -48.56 -12.83 -75.95
N LYS A 502 -48.17 -13.41 -74.81
CA LYS A 502 -46.92 -14.18 -74.71
C LYS A 502 -46.87 -15.38 -75.64
N LEU A 503 -48.01 -16.04 -75.87
CA LEU A 503 -48.12 -17.16 -76.84
C LEU A 503 -48.07 -16.66 -78.29
N TYR A 504 -48.64 -15.48 -78.59
CA TYR A 504 -48.51 -14.81 -79.88
C TYR A 504 -47.05 -14.44 -80.21
N ASP A 505 -46.32 -13.86 -79.25
CA ASP A 505 -44.90 -13.51 -79.43
C ASP A 505 -44.03 -14.76 -79.65
N GLN A 506 -44.42 -15.90 -79.09
CA GLN A 506 -43.81 -17.22 -79.34
C GLN A 506 -44.27 -17.88 -80.66
N SER A 507 -45.06 -17.19 -81.49
CA SER A 507 -45.70 -17.72 -82.71
C SER A 507 -46.61 -18.94 -82.49
N LYS A 508 -47.07 -19.19 -81.25
CA LYS A 508 -47.98 -20.28 -80.88
C LYS A 508 -49.43 -19.86 -81.06
N TYR A 509 -49.81 -19.52 -82.29
CA TYR A 509 -51.12 -18.93 -82.60
C TYR A 509 -52.30 -19.81 -82.17
N ASP A 510 -52.17 -21.13 -82.22
CA ASP A 510 -53.23 -22.05 -81.79
C ASP A 510 -53.52 -22.02 -80.29
N ASP A 511 -52.49 -21.91 -79.45
CA ASP A 511 -52.67 -21.84 -78.00
C ASP A 511 -53.07 -20.42 -77.57
N ALA A 512 -52.57 -19.38 -78.26
CA ALA A 512 -53.04 -18.01 -78.09
C ALA A 512 -54.55 -17.87 -78.39
N ILE A 513 -55.05 -18.48 -79.47
CA ILE A 513 -56.48 -18.49 -79.80
C ILE A 513 -57.29 -19.18 -78.70
N LYS A 514 -56.85 -20.33 -78.18
CA LYS A 514 -57.54 -21.02 -77.07
C LYS A 514 -57.65 -20.13 -75.84
N GLN A 515 -56.58 -19.48 -75.41
CA GLN A 515 -56.61 -18.60 -74.23
C GLN A 515 -57.56 -17.40 -74.41
N LEU A 516 -57.65 -16.83 -75.62
CA LEU A 516 -58.64 -15.79 -75.91
C LEU A 516 -60.08 -16.32 -75.98
N GLU A 517 -60.29 -17.57 -76.44
CA GLU A 517 -61.60 -18.22 -76.42
C GLU A 517 -62.05 -18.62 -75.00
N GLU A 518 -61.14 -18.82 -74.05
CA GLU A 518 -61.49 -18.94 -72.61
C GLU A 518 -62.04 -17.62 -72.03
N ILE A 519 -61.59 -16.45 -72.49
CA ILE A 519 -62.15 -15.15 -72.07
C ILE A 519 -63.63 -15.04 -72.44
N LYS A 520 -64.06 -15.63 -73.58
CA LYS A 520 -65.47 -15.64 -74.00
C LYS A 520 -66.42 -16.39 -73.07
N LYS A 521 -65.90 -17.15 -72.10
CA LYS A 521 -66.68 -17.83 -71.06
C LYS A 521 -66.93 -16.95 -69.82
N LEU A 522 -66.36 -15.75 -69.80
CA LEU A 522 -66.54 -14.73 -68.76
C LEU A 522 -67.66 -13.74 -69.15
N PRO A 523 -68.23 -12.97 -68.21
CA PRO A 523 -69.24 -11.95 -68.52
C PRO A 523 -68.75 -10.95 -69.57
N GLN A 524 -69.62 -10.55 -70.50
CA GLN A 524 -69.25 -9.72 -71.65
C GLN A 524 -68.73 -8.33 -71.26
N ASP A 525 -69.19 -7.79 -70.13
CA ASP A 525 -68.75 -6.49 -69.60
C ASP A 525 -67.26 -6.47 -69.16
N ASP A 526 -66.69 -7.66 -68.90
CA ASP A 526 -65.28 -7.85 -68.52
C ASP A 526 -64.38 -8.20 -69.72
N TRP A 527 -64.91 -8.24 -70.95
CA TRP A 527 -64.10 -8.57 -72.13
C TRP A 527 -63.22 -7.38 -72.55
N PRO A 528 -61.95 -7.63 -72.96
CA PRO A 528 -61.14 -6.63 -73.65
C PRO A 528 -61.82 -6.18 -74.96
N GLN A 529 -61.82 -4.86 -75.22
CA GLN A 529 -62.62 -4.22 -76.27
C GLN A 529 -62.37 -4.76 -77.70
N ASP A 530 -61.19 -5.34 -77.96
CA ASP A 530 -60.78 -5.86 -79.27
C ASP A 530 -60.68 -7.40 -79.32
N LEU A 531 -61.27 -8.12 -78.36
CA LEU A 531 -61.17 -9.60 -78.26
C LEU A 531 -61.53 -10.34 -79.54
N ASP A 532 -62.69 -10.04 -80.14
CA ASP A 532 -63.11 -10.68 -81.38
C ASP A 532 -62.17 -10.35 -82.56
N LYS A 533 -61.75 -9.08 -82.67
CA LYS A 533 -60.79 -8.65 -83.72
C LYS A 533 -59.45 -9.35 -83.55
N ARG A 534 -58.98 -9.55 -82.32
CA ARG A 534 -57.71 -10.23 -82.01
C ARG A 534 -57.79 -11.71 -82.36
N ILE A 535 -58.87 -12.41 -82.00
CA ILE A 535 -59.09 -13.81 -82.38
C ILE A 535 -59.14 -13.97 -83.91
N ASP A 536 -59.87 -13.11 -84.62
CA ASP A 536 -59.95 -13.14 -86.08
C ASP A 536 -58.60 -12.83 -86.76
N TYR A 537 -57.84 -11.88 -86.22
CA TYR A 537 -56.50 -11.58 -86.70
C TYR A 537 -55.55 -12.77 -86.55
N LEU A 538 -55.56 -13.44 -85.38
CA LEU A 538 -54.76 -14.65 -85.16
C LEU A 538 -55.20 -15.81 -86.06
N LYS A 539 -56.51 -15.99 -86.29
CA LYS A 539 -57.03 -17.01 -87.21
C LYS A 539 -56.60 -16.76 -88.66
N ARG A 540 -56.49 -15.50 -89.09
CA ARG A 540 -55.92 -15.13 -90.40
C ARG A 540 -54.41 -15.38 -90.46
N LEU A 541 -53.64 -14.97 -89.44
CA LEU A 541 -52.20 -15.25 -89.39
C LEU A 541 -51.90 -16.76 -89.43
N LYS A 542 -52.66 -17.58 -88.69
CA LYS A 542 -52.59 -19.04 -88.76
C LYS A 542 -52.87 -19.61 -90.16
N TRP A 543 -53.65 -18.90 -90.98
CA TRP A 543 -53.95 -19.32 -92.36
C TRP A 543 -52.84 -18.91 -93.34
N PHE A 544 -52.21 -17.75 -93.15
CA PHE A 544 -51.09 -17.30 -93.98
C PHE A 544 -49.72 -17.91 -93.62
N GLY A 545 -49.54 -18.37 -92.37
CA GLY A 545 -48.32 -19.02 -91.90
C GLY A 545 -48.30 -20.55 -92.03
N ARG A 546 -49.06 -21.12 -92.98
CA ARG A 546 -49.21 -22.58 -93.14
C ARG A 546 -48.97 -23.05 -94.57
#